data_AF-A0A9N8WC56-F1
#
_entry.id   AF-A0A9N8WC56-F1
#
_cell.length_a   1.000
_cell.length_b   1.000
_cell.length_c   1.000
_cell.angle_alpha   90.00
_cell.angle_beta   90.00
_cell.angle_gamma   90.00
#
_symmetry.space_group_name_H-M   'P 1'
#
loop_
_entity.id
_entity.type
_entity.pdbx_description
1 polymer ?
#
loop_
_entity_poly.entity_id
_entity_poly.type
_entity_poly.pdbx_seq_one_letter_code
_entity_poly.pdbx_strand_id
1 'polypeptide(L)'
;MHLESEELEEKRVLYQQHYEEFLANHQVQKIQLYQANFEAQMENYRNRVIDSSLFNAHPIQSITYQSDDDVIAKLDQVVLETADDRNALEDFLIITGLIYRDNVLSKERKKFVEQKVAHIALEPMSVDELPRKVKVYLAPPLGDGIYKTRIHFREYVKPVLVAAAMEYELVEGTQPGQLRSKVRDEIIEKRKAAKASTNIESNNTRQEPNLLNKTVGDGAIVIGRVSFVEYLQGLNEGCASSLTESQEIPNEKDMKTNDNNNDSMSLAENIMSDSLRNSQVVKQDEFSVPELEPIGYIRFYNRIGWRYLPLRMYHALNSFLNFDTVGEDAVKVVFKNTREFTDDDLNLGIDEKKFLKGTLENPELDHRILSKLRIYI
;
A
#
# COMPACT_ATOMS: atom_id res chain seq x y z
N MET A 1 74.77 9.74 -16.53
CA MET A 1 73.86 9.27 -15.46
C MET A 1 72.99 10.38 -14.89
N HIS A 2 73.51 11.53 -14.43
CA HIS A 2 72.64 12.60 -13.89
C HIS A 2 71.76 13.32 -14.94
N LEU A 3 72.26 13.54 -16.16
CA LEU A 3 71.49 14.19 -17.24
C LEU A 3 70.36 13.31 -17.79
N GLU A 4 70.54 11.99 -17.77
CA GLU A 4 69.57 11.03 -18.31
C GLU A 4 68.42 10.77 -17.33
N SER A 5 68.65 10.93 -16.03
CA SER A 5 67.58 10.90 -15.02
C SER A 5 66.71 12.15 -15.06
N GLU A 6 67.29 13.31 -15.36
CA GLU A 6 66.58 14.59 -15.42
C GLU A 6 65.65 14.65 -16.64
N GLU A 7 66.12 14.24 -17.83
CA GLU A 7 65.27 14.12 -19.03
C GLU A 7 64.11 13.12 -18.85
N LEU A 8 64.32 12.06 -18.07
CA LEU A 8 63.30 11.03 -17.83
C LEU A 8 62.23 11.52 -16.85
N GLU A 9 62.61 12.40 -15.93
CA GLU A 9 61.71 13.06 -14.99
C GLU A 9 60.87 14.15 -15.68
N GLU A 10 61.49 14.96 -16.56
CA GLU A 10 60.78 15.91 -17.41
C GLU A 10 59.73 15.23 -18.32
N LYS A 11 60.09 14.10 -18.93
CA LYS A 11 59.12 13.32 -19.73
C LYS A 11 57.96 12.80 -18.89
N ARG A 12 58.19 12.35 -17.65
CA ARG A 12 57.10 11.89 -16.77
C ARG A 12 56.14 13.03 -16.42
N VAL A 13 56.66 14.21 -16.09
CA VAL A 13 55.84 15.38 -15.78
C VAL A 13 54.98 15.77 -16.99
N LEU A 14 55.58 15.78 -18.19
CA LEU A 14 54.86 16.07 -19.42
C LEU A 14 53.74 15.05 -19.68
N TYR A 15 54.03 13.74 -19.56
CA TYR A 15 53.02 12.70 -19.73
C TYR A 15 51.86 12.82 -18.74
N GLN A 16 52.17 13.19 -17.49
CA GLN A 16 51.16 13.36 -16.46
C GLN A 16 50.26 14.57 -16.73
N GLN A 17 50.83 15.68 -17.21
CA GLN A 17 50.06 16.84 -17.66
C GLN A 17 49.13 16.51 -18.84
N HIS A 18 49.65 15.82 -19.87
CA HIS A 18 48.83 15.38 -21.00
C HIS A 18 47.69 14.43 -20.59
N TYR A 19 47.95 13.57 -19.61
CA TYR A 19 46.93 12.65 -19.09
C TYR A 19 45.83 13.39 -18.31
N GLU A 20 46.19 14.39 -17.50
CA GLU A 20 45.23 15.23 -16.78
C GLU A 20 44.40 16.10 -17.72
N GLU A 21 45.02 16.69 -18.75
CA GLU A 21 44.31 17.43 -19.81
C GLU A 21 43.35 16.52 -20.59
N PHE A 22 43.75 15.28 -20.90
CA PHE A 22 42.88 14.30 -21.55
C PHE A 22 41.65 13.97 -20.70
N LEU A 23 41.83 13.76 -19.39
CA LEU A 23 40.73 13.49 -18.46
C LEU A 23 39.78 14.70 -18.34
N ALA A 24 40.33 15.91 -18.23
CA ALA A 24 39.54 17.14 -18.15
C ALA A 24 38.72 17.36 -19.42
N ASN A 25 39.32 17.23 -20.61
CA ASN A 25 38.64 17.36 -21.89
C ASN A 25 37.53 16.33 -22.06
N HIS A 26 37.78 15.07 -21.65
CA HIS A 26 36.77 14.01 -21.74
C HIS A 26 35.61 14.21 -20.74
N GLN A 27 35.87 14.76 -19.55
CA GLN A 27 34.81 15.15 -18.62
C GLN A 27 33.97 16.30 -19.17
N VAL A 28 34.60 17.32 -19.77
CA VAL A 28 33.90 18.44 -20.43
C VAL A 28 33.02 17.93 -21.57
N GLN A 29 33.51 17.03 -22.42
CA GLN A 29 32.73 16.42 -23.50
C GLN A 29 31.52 15.64 -22.97
N LYS A 30 31.68 14.87 -21.89
CA LYS A 30 30.55 14.18 -21.25
C LYS A 30 29.50 15.15 -20.74
N ILE A 31 29.90 16.22 -20.05
CA ILE A 31 28.99 17.24 -19.53
C ILE A 31 28.23 17.92 -20.68
N GLN A 32 28.93 18.28 -21.76
CA GLN A 32 28.32 18.87 -22.96
C GLN A 32 27.31 17.92 -23.61
N LEU A 33 27.62 16.62 -23.71
CA LEU A 33 26.72 15.62 -24.26
C LEU A 33 25.48 15.41 -23.38
N TYR A 34 25.65 15.38 -22.06
CA TYR A 34 24.52 15.36 -21.13
C TYR A 34 23.64 16.60 -21.26
N GLN A 35 24.25 17.77 -21.38
CA GLN A 35 23.53 19.02 -21.53
C GLN A 35 22.75 19.09 -22.85
N ALA A 36 23.36 18.67 -23.97
CA ALA A 36 22.69 18.58 -25.27
C ALA A 36 21.52 17.58 -25.26
N ASN A 37 21.70 16.41 -24.62
CA ASN A 37 20.63 15.43 -24.48
C ASN A 37 19.48 15.95 -23.61
N PHE A 38 19.80 16.68 -22.54
CA PHE A 38 18.80 17.31 -21.69
C PHE A 38 18.02 18.41 -22.43
N GLU A 39 18.72 19.27 -23.18
CA GLU A 39 18.11 20.32 -24.00
C GLU A 39 17.19 19.72 -25.07
N ALA A 40 17.61 18.66 -25.77
CA ALA A 40 16.77 17.95 -26.74
C ALA A 40 15.52 17.32 -26.09
N GLN A 41 15.63 16.82 -24.86
CA GLN A 41 14.46 16.33 -24.11
C GLN A 41 13.52 17.47 -23.72
N MET A 42 14.06 18.62 -23.31
CA MET A 42 13.27 19.80 -22.95
C MET A 42 12.59 20.44 -24.15
N GLU A 43 13.24 20.44 -25.32
CA GLU A 43 12.66 20.91 -26.57
C GLU A 43 11.53 19.99 -27.03
N ASN A 44 11.71 18.67 -26.94
CA ASN A 44 10.65 17.69 -27.16
C ASN A 44 9.47 17.88 -26.19
N TYR A 45 9.75 18.19 -24.93
CA TYR A 45 8.70 18.51 -23.94
C TYR A 45 7.97 19.81 -24.30
N ARG A 46 8.70 20.86 -24.66
CA ARG A 46 8.13 22.16 -25.06
C ARG A 46 7.26 22.05 -26.30
N ASN A 47 7.66 21.26 -27.29
CA ASN A 47 6.88 20.98 -28.50
C ASN A 47 5.56 20.27 -28.16
N ARG A 48 5.56 19.32 -27.21
CA ARG A 48 4.32 18.69 -26.72
C ARG A 48 3.41 19.63 -25.95
N VAL A 49 3.97 20.61 -25.24
CA VAL A 49 3.19 21.61 -24.47
C VAL A 49 2.60 22.68 -25.38
N ILE A 50 3.27 23.06 -26.47
CA ILE A 50 2.76 24.03 -27.46
C ILE A 50 1.57 23.46 -28.25
N ASP A 51 1.51 22.14 -28.47
CA ASP A 51 0.35 21.44 -29.07
C ASP A 51 -0.89 21.35 -28.13
N SER A 52 -0.87 21.99 -26.96
CA SER A 52 -2.03 22.04 -26.05
C SER A 52 -3.24 22.84 -26.58
N SER A 53 -3.11 23.51 -27.73
CA SER A 53 -4.24 24.16 -28.41
C SER A 53 -5.11 23.22 -29.25
N LEU A 54 -4.74 21.93 -29.38
CA LEU A 54 -5.56 20.90 -30.04
C LEU A 54 -6.54 20.17 -29.08
N PHE A 55 -6.61 20.57 -27.80
CA PHE A 55 -7.42 19.89 -26.79
C PHE A 55 -8.94 20.13 -26.84
N ASN A 56 -9.48 20.78 -27.88
CA ASN A 56 -10.93 21.01 -27.98
C ASN A 56 -11.57 20.63 -29.32
N ALA A 57 -10.94 19.78 -30.13
CA ALA A 57 -11.58 19.32 -31.36
C ALA A 57 -11.07 17.97 -31.90
N HIS A 58 -10.89 16.93 -31.08
CA HIS A 58 -10.79 15.56 -31.64
C HIS A 58 -11.56 14.55 -30.76
N PRO A 59 -12.53 13.79 -31.33
CA PRO A 59 -13.09 12.64 -30.63
C PRO A 59 -11.96 11.62 -30.44
N ILE A 60 -12.03 10.88 -29.33
CA ILE A 60 -11.15 9.77 -28.92
C ILE A 60 -10.42 9.18 -30.13
N GLN A 61 -9.18 9.63 -30.37
CA GLN A 61 -8.31 8.96 -31.31
C GLN A 61 -7.93 7.64 -30.65
N SER A 62 -8.46 6.56 -31.21
CA SER A 62 -7.94 5.21 -31.02
C SER A 62 -6.43 5.27 -31.11
N ILE A 63 -5.74 4.77 -30.10
CA ILE A 63 -4.31 4.47 -30.17
C ILE A 63 -4.12 3.67 -31.46
N THR A 64 -3.53 4.30 -32.47
CA THR A 64 -3.20 3.62 -33.72
C THR A 64 -2.18 2.57 -33.34
N TYR A 65 -2.59 1.30 -33.35
CA TYR A 65 -1.65 0.19 -33.28
C TYR A 65 -0.67 0.41 -34.43
N GLN A 66 0.58 0.73 -34.10
CA GLN A 66 1.67 0.72 -35.06
C GLN A 66 1.67 -0.69 -35.64
N SER A 67 1.42 -0.82 -36.94
CA SER A 67 1.31 -2.14 -37.60
C SER A 67 2.53 -2.96 -37.20
N ASP A 68 2.34 -4.21 -36.77
CA ASP A 68 3.45 -5.09 -36.40
C ASP A 68 4.52 -5.12 -37.51
N ASP A 69 4.08 -5.00 -38.78
CA ASP A 69 4.92 -4.92 -39.98
C ASP A 69 5.88 -3.71 -39.99
N ASP A 70 5.48 -2.53 -39.50
CA ASP A 70 6.32 -1.32 -39.46
C ASP A 70 7.40 -1.42 -38.38
N VAL A 71 7.10 -2.11 -37.28
CA VAL A 71 8.05 -2.36 -36.19
C VAL A 71 9.07 -3.41 -36.64
N ILE A 72 8.60 -4.49 -37.29
CA ILE A 72 9.45 -5.54 -37.88
C ILE A 72 10.37 -4.95 -38.94
N ALA A 73 9.87 -4.09 -39.83
CA ALA A 73 10.69 -3.44 -40.87
C ALA A 73 11.79 -2.54 -40.29
N LYS A 74 11.56 -1.91 -39.12
CA LYS A 74 12.58 -1.13 -38.40
C LYS A 74 13.60 -2.01 -37.70
N LEU A 75 13.18 -3.16 -37.17
CA LEU A 75 14.08 -4.14 -36.55
C LEU A 75 15.02 -4.78 -37.60
N ASP A 76 14.52 -5.08 -38.80
CA ASP A 76 15.31 -5.64 -39.91
C ASP A 76 16.40 -4.68 -40.42
N GLN A 77 16.24 -3.38 -40.23
CA GLN A 77 17.24 -2.37 -40.61
C GLN A 77 18.40 -2.26 -39.59
N VAL A 78 18.30 -2.89 -38.42
CA VAL A 78 19.35 -2.88 -37.40
C VAL A 78 20.42 -3.90 -37.76
N VAL A 79 21.53 -3.44 -38.33
CA VAL A 79 22.70 -4.29 -38.62
C VAL A 79 23.47 -4.54 -37.32
N LEU A 80 23.39 -5.77 -36.81
CA LEU A 80 24.12 -6.19 -35.61
C LEU A 80 25.50 -6.72 -36.02
N GLU A 81 26.53 -5.91 -35.77
CA GLU A 81 27.92 -6.14 -36.20
C GLU A 81 28.64 -7.21 -35.38
N THR A 82 28.27 -7.44 -34.11
CA THR A 82 28.89 -8.45 -33.24
C THR A 82 27.91 -9.53 -32.77
N ALA A 83 28.43 -10.72 -32.46
CA ALA A 83 27.62 -11.82 -31.92
C ALA A 83 27.07 -11.51 -30.52
N ASP A 84 27.81 -10.72 -29.74
CA ASP A 84 27.40 -10.29 -28.39
C ASP A 84 26.19 -9.34 -28.45
N ASP A 85 26.14 -8.44 -29.44
CA ASP A 85 25.00 -7.54 -29.65
C ASP A 85 23.72 -8.30 -30.05
N ARG A 86 23.86 -9.41 -30.78
CA ARG A 86 22.72 -10.28 -31.14
C ARG A 86 22.14 -10.98 -29.92
N ASN A 87 22.99 -11.58 -29.09
CA ASN A 87 22.56 -12.22 -27.86
C ASN A 87 21.91 -11.21 -26.90
N ALA A 88 22.47 -10.00 -26.78
CA ALA A 88 21.89 -8.94 -25.96
C ALA A 88 20.51 -8.49 -26.48
N LEU A 89 20.32 -8.43 -27.81
CA LEU A 89 19.03 -8.10 -28.39
C LEU A 89 18.00 -9.22 -28.17
N GLU A 90 18.39 -10.49 -28.32
CA GLU A 90 17.52 -11.64 -28.03
C GLU A 90 17.06 -11.63 -26.56
N ASP A 91 17.98 -11.42 -25.62
CA ASP A 91 17.67 -11.30 -24.19
C ASP A 91 16.71 -10.13 -23.93
N PHE A 92 16.95 -8.98 -24.56
CA PHE A 92 16.07 -7.81 -24.44
C PHE A 92 14.66 -8.08 -24.98
N LEU A 93 14.55 -8.75 -26.13
CA LEU A 93 13.26 -9.13 -26.74
C LEU A 93 12.51 -10.14 -25.86
N ILE A 94 13.21 -11.09 -25.23
CA ILE A 94 12.61 -12.04 -24.29
C ILE A 94 12.05 -11.31 -23.06
N ILE A 95 12.85 -10.44 -22.44
CA ILE A 95 12.43 -9.70 -21.23
C ILE A 95 11.23 -8.79 -21.56
N THR A 96 11.31 -8.04 -22.65
CA THR A 96 10.22 -7.14 -23.09
C THR A 96 8.96 -7.92 -23.47
N GLY A 97 9.11 -9.06 -24.15
CA GLY A 97 8.01 -9.96 -24.47
C GLY A 97 7.32 -10.51 -23.21
N LEU A 98 8.07 -10.88 -22.17
CA LEU A 98 7.51 -11.33 -20.89
C LEU A 98 6.73 -10.22 -20.16
N ILE A 99 7.25 -8.99 -20.16
CA ILE A 99 6.58 -7.83 -19.59
C ILE A 99 5.29 -7.51 -20.36
N TYR A 100 5.35 -7.54 -21.70
CA TYR A 100 4.19 -7.32 -22.55
C TYR A 100 3.10 -8.37 -22.27
N ARG A 101 3.48 -9.65 -22.23
CA ARG A 101 2.59 -10.77 -21.88
C ARG A 101 1.93 -10.54 -20.52
N ASP A 102 2.70 -10.21 -19.49
CA ASP A 102 2.15 -9.95 -18.15
C ASP A 102 1.14 -8.80 -18.17
N ASN A 103 1.43 -7.70 -18.86
CA ASN A 103 0.51 -6.56 -18.98
C ASN A 103 -0.80 -6.92 -19.69
N VAL A 104 -0.74 -7.73 -20.76
CA VAL A 104 -1.94 -8.20 -21.48
C VAL A 104 -2.77 -9.10 -20.57
N LEU A 105 -2.16 -10.12 -19.96
CA LEU A 105 -2.83 -11.03 -19.05
C LEU A 105 -3.43 -10.31 -17.84
N SER A 106 -2.69 -9.39 -17.23
CA SER A 106 -3.18 -8.58 -16.10
C SER A 106 -4.42 -7.76 -16.48
N LYS A 107 -4.48 -7.20 -17.69
CA LYS A 107 -5.68 -6.49 -18.18
C LYS A 107 -6.86 -7.44 -18.36
N GLU A 108 -6.65 -8.63 -18.92
CA GLU A 108 -7.69 -9.65 -19.11
C GLU A 108 -8.22 -10.16 -17.78
N ARG A 109 -7.33 -10.51 -16.85
CA ARG A 109 -7.69 -11.00 -15.50
C ARG A 109 -8.41 -9.95 -14.69
N LYS A 110 -7.96 -8.70 -14.76
CA LYS A 110 -8.67 -7.57 -14.13
C LYS A 110 -10.11 -7.47 -14.63
N LYS A 111 -10.32 -7.46 -15.96
CA LYS A 111 -11.67 -7.42 -16.56
C LYS A 111 -12.51 -8.61 -16.13
N PHE A 112 -11.92 -9.80 -16.07
CA PHE A 112 -12.60 -11.01 -15.65
C PHE A 112 -13.13 -10.91 -14.21
N VAL A 113 -12.30 -10.44 -13.27
CA VAL A 113 -12.72 -10.23 -11.87
C VAL A 113 -13.79 -9.14 -11.76
N GLU A 114 -13.64 -8.02 -12.48
CA GLU A 114 -14.65 -6.96 -12.52
C GLU A 114 -16.00 -7.48 -13.04
N GLN A 115 -15.99 -8.31 -14.09
CA GLN A 115 -17.21 -8.92 -14.65
C GLN A 115 -17.91 -9.87 -13.66
N LYS A 116 -17.17 -10.54 -12.77
CA LYS A 116 -17.78 -11.40 -11.73
C LYS A 116 -18.74 -10.62 -10.83
N VAL A 117 -18.42 -9.37 -10.50
CA VAL A 117 -19.19 -8.53 -9.56
C VAL A 117 -20.05 -7.47 -10.25
N ALA A 118 -19.87 -7.24 -11.55
CA ALA A 118 -20.57 -6.19 -12.28
C ALA A 118 -22.11 -6.29 -12.23
N HIS A 119 -22.66 -7.50 -12.09
CA HIS A 119 -24.12 -7.68 -11.99
C HIS A 119 -24.71 -7.04 -10.73
N ILE A 120 -23.95 -6.98 -9.64
CA ILE A 120 -24.37 -6.40 -8.37
C ILE A 120 -24.58 -4.88 -8.50
N ALA A 121 -23.77 -4.22 -9.33
CA ALA A 121 -23.92 -2.80 -9.60
C ALA A 121 -25.18 -2.46 -10.42
N LEU A 122 -25.77 -3.45 -11.10
CA LEU A 122 -26.97 -3.28 -11.93
C LEU A 122 -28.26 -3.58 -11.16
N GLU A 123 -28.16 -4.10 -9.93
CA GLU A 123 -29.33 -4.39 -9.10
C GLU A 123 -30.05 -3.09 -8.72
N PRO A 124 -31.37 -2.99 -8.93
CA PRO A 124 -32.11 -1.79 -8.58
C PRO A 124 -32.18 -1.63 -7.06
N MET A 125 -31.89 -0.42 -6.59
CA MET A 125 -31.91 -0.04 -5.18
C MET A 125 -33.18 0.76 -4.86
N SER A 126 -33.68 0.67 -3.62
CA SER A 126 -34.79 1.51 -3.17
C SER A 126 -34.35 2.97 -3.04
N VAL A 127 -35.27 3.93 -3.19
CA VAL A 127 -34.97 5.37 -3.07
C VAL A 127 -34.46 5.74 -1.67
N ASP A 128 -34.91 5.01 -0.64
CA ASP A 128 -34.54 5.21 0.76
C ASP A 128 -33.25 4.47 1.16
N GLU A 129 -32.76 3.57 0.29
CA GLU A 129 -31.58 2.75 0.57
C GLU A 129 -30.31 3.46 0.11
N LEU A 130 -29.30 3.48 0.98
CA LEU A 130 -28.00 4.05 0.66
C LEU A 130 -27.07 2.98 0.07
N PRO A 131 -26.16 3.37 -0.85
CA PRO A 131 -25.18 2.43 -1.37
C PRO A 131 -24.29 1.90 -0.25
N ARG A 132 -23.88 0.64 -0.42
CA ARG A 132 -23.05 -0.06 0.56
C ARG A 132 -21.70 0.62 0.70
N LYS A 133 -21.27 0.82 1.95
CA LYS A 133 -19.98 1.41 2.30
C LYS A 133 -19.13 0.45 3.11
N VAL A 134 -17.91 0.19 2.65
CA VAL A 134 -16.93 -0.66 3.34
C VAL A 134 -15.74 0.14 3.85
N LYS A 135 -15.21 -0.24 5.02
CA LYS A 135 -14.00 0.37 5.56
C LYS A 135 -12.79 -0.47 5.21
N VAL A 136 -11.76 0.15 4.63
CA VAL A 136 -10.53 -0.53 4.21
C VAL A 136 -9.39 -0.10 5.12
N TYR A 137 -8.85 -1.04 5.88
CA TYR A 137 -7.79 -0.82 6.85
C TYR A 137 -6.42 -1.20 6.25
N LEU A 138 -5.51 -0.23 6.22
CA LEU A 138 -4.15 -0.38 5.69
C LEU A 138 -3.09 -0.04 6.75
N ALA A 139 -2.15 -0.96 6.97
CA ALA A 139 -0.92 -0.70 7.72
C ALA A 139 0.32 -0.85 6.82
N PRO A 140 1.45 -0.20 7.15
CA PRO A 140 2.73 -0.47 6.53
C PRO A 140 3.15 -1.91 6.85
N PRO A 141 3.69 -2.64 5.86
CA PRO A 141 4.36 -3.89 6.15
C PRO A 141 5.63 -3.63 6.99
N LEU A 142 5.98 -4.56 7.87
CA LEU A 142 7.12 -4.38 8.79
C LEU A 142 8.43 -4.15 8.04
N GLY A 143 9.10 -3.05 8.36
CA GLY A 143 10.39 -2.66 7.80
C GLY A 143 10.32 -1.94 6.45
N ASP A 144 9.14 -1.43 6.06
CA ASP A 144 8.90 -0.70 4.82
C ASP A 144 7.73 0.29 5.00
N GLY A 145 7.47 1.13 4.00
CA GLY A 145 6.42 2.15 4.06
C GLY A 145 5.04 1.66 3.61
N ILE A 146 4.00 2.44 3.94
CA ILE A 146 2.60 2.17 3.56
C ILE A 146 2.36 2.13 2.05
N TYR A 147 3.27 2.73 1.27
CA TYR A 147 3.14 2.88 -0.18
C TYR A 147 2.81 1.55 -0.90
N LYS A 148 3.44 0.45 -0.50
CA LYS A 148 3.19 -0.86 -1.12
C LYS A 148 1.79 -1.39 -0.85
N THR A 149 1.30 -1.27 0.39
CA THR A 149 -0.07 -1.68 0.75
C THR A 149 -1.08 -0.83 -0.03
N ARG A 150 -0.83 0.48 -0.19
CA ARG A 150 -1.68 1.38 -0.98
C ARG A 150 -1.71 1.01 -2.47
N ILE A 151 -0.56 0.65 -3.05
CA ILE A 151 -0.51 0.13 -4.43
C ILE A 151 -1.36 -1.14 -4.53
N HIS A 152 -1.17 -2.08 -3.60
CA HIS A 152 -1.89 -3.36 -3.58
C HIS A 152 -3.41 -3.16 -3.55
N PHE A 153 -3.88 -2.24 -2.70
CA PHE A 153 -5.29 -1.84 -2.68
C PHE A 153 -5.74 -1.27 -4.04
N ARG A 154 -5.00 -0.28 -4.57
CA ARG A 154 -5.37 0.43 -5.80
C ARG A 154 -5.40 -0.48 -7.03
N GLU A 155 -4.47 -1.42 -7.11
CA GLU A 155 -4.32 -2.30 -8.27
C GLU A 155 -5.31 -3.45 -8.26
N TYR A 156 -5.50 -4.12 -7.12
CA TYR A 156 -6.23 -5.40 -7.08
C TYR A 156 -7.60 -5.32 -6.41
N VAL A 157 -7.76 -4.52 -5.35
CA VAL A 157 -8.99 -4.50 -4.55
C VAL A 157 -9.96 -3.42 -5.04
N LYS A 158 -9.46 -2.19 -5.24
CA LYS A 158 -10.25 -1.04 -5.67
C LYS A 158 -11.07 -1.32 -6.94
N PRO A 159 -10.53 -1.95 -8.01
CA PRO A 159 -11.31 -2.18 -9.22
C PRO A 159 -12.54 -3.07 -8.98
N VAL A 160 -12.44 -4.04 -8.08
CA VAL A 160 -13.55 -4.92 -7.70
C VAL A 160 -14.65 -4.15 -6.99
N LEU A 161 -14.29 -3.31 -6.01
CA LEU A 161 -15.26 -2.48 -5.29
C LEU A 161 -15.95 -1.47 -6.21
N VAL A 162 -15.19 -0.87 -7.14
CA VAL A 162 -15.72 0.08 -8.12
C VAL A 162 -16.66 -0.63 -9.12
N ALA A 163 -16.28 -1.81 -9.62
CA ALA A 163 -17.13 -2.59 -10.52
C ALA A 163 -18.43 -3.05 -9.84
N ALA A 164 -18.42 -3.24 -8.52
CA ALA A 164 -19.59 -3.58 -7.71
C ALA A 164 -20.40 -2.34 -7.26
N ALA A 165 -20.03 -1.13 -7.67
CA ALA A 165 -20.62 0.14 -7.23
C ALA A 165 -20.67 0.32 -5.69
N MET A 166 -19.65 -0.17 -4.98
CA MET A 166 -19.53 -0.03 -3.53
C MET A 166 -18.69 1.20 -3.15
N GLU A 167 -19.17 1.97 -2.18
CA GLU A 167 -18.39 3.05 -1.58
C GLU A 167 -17.35 2.46 -0.62
N TYR A 168 -16.18 3.07 -0.53
CA TYR A 168 -15.14 2.67 0.41
C TYR A 168 -14.56 3.85 1.17
N GLU A 169 -14.24 3.64 2.44
CA GLU A 169 -13.50 4.57 3.28
C GLU A 169 -12.14 3.98 3.61
N LEU A 170 -11.07 4.76 3.41
CA LEU A 170 -9.70 4.28 3.62
C LEU A 170 -9.17 4.74 4.98
N VAL A 171 -8.87 3.78 5.86
CA VAL A 171 -8.26 4.02 7.17
C VAL A 171 -6.81 3.56 7.12
N GLU A 172 -5.89 4.53 7.01
CA GLU A 172 -4.45 4.29 6.89
C GLU A 172 -3.73 4.54 8.22
N GLY A 173 -2.91 3.61 8.69
CA GLY A 173 -1.89 3.87 9.72
C GLY A 173 -0.54 4.07 9.05
N THR A 174 0.13 5.22 9.22
CA THR A 174 1.42 5.49 8.55
C THR A 174 2.58 4.81 9.27
N GLN A 175 2.51 4.75 10.60
CA GLN A 175 3.49 4.11 11.47
C GLN A 175 2.90 2.84 12.09
N PRO A 176 3.74 1.85 12.46
CA PRO A 176 3.26 0.66 13.16
C PRO A 176 2.53 1.06 14.45
N GLY A 177 1.40 0.40 14.71
CA GLY A 177 0.54 0.66 15.86
C GLY A 177 -0.45 1.82 15.69
N GLN A 178 -0.29 2.69 14.69
CA GLN A 178 -1.27 3.77 14.45
C GLN A 178 -2.62 3.22 13.99
N LEU A 179 -2.63 2.12 13.22
CA LEU A 179 -3.89 1.50 12.79
C LEU A 179 -4.62 0.92 14.00
N ARG A 180 -3.91 0.22 14.89
CA ARG A 180 -4.43 -0.29 16.17
C ARG A 180 -5.11 0.81 17.00
N SER A 181 -4.46 1.97 17.18
CA SER A 181 -5.06 3.09 17.91
C SER A 181 -6.32 3.63 17.22
N LYS A 182 -6.32 3.79 15.89
CA LYS A 182 -7.50 4.25 15.15
C LYS A 182 -8.68 3.30 15.29
N VAL A 183 -8.44 1.99 15.21
CA VAL A 183 -9.48 0.96 15.39
C VAL A 183 -10.00 0.99 16.83
N ARG A 184 -9.11 1.09 17.82
CA ARG A 184 -9.50 1.22 19.22
C ARG A 184 -10.42 2.41 19.44
N ASP A 185 -10.04 3.58 18.95
CA ASP A 185 -10.79 4.82 19.12
C ASP A 185 -12.16 4.73 18.41
N GLU A 186 -12.22 4.13 17.20
CA GLU A 186 -13.46 3.86 16.49
C GLU A 186 -14.42 2.96 17.30
N ILE A 187 -13.90 1.91 17.93
CA ILE A 187 -14.69 0.99 18.75
C ILE A 187 -15.19 1.69 20.02
N ILE A 188 -14.37 2.53 20.65
CA ILE A 188 -14.79 3.35 21.80
C ILE A 188 -15.95 4.28 21.39
N GLU A 189 -15.85 4.94 20.23
CA GLU A 189 -16.93 5.79 19.70
C GLU A 189 -18.21 5.00 19.43
N LYS A 190 -18.11 3.81 18.82
CA LYS A 190 -19.25 2.90 18.59
C LYS A 190 -19.91 2.51 19.91
N ARG A 191 -19.12 2.21 20.95
CA ARG A 191 -19.62 1.88 22.30
C ARG A 191 -20.29 3.08 22.98
N LYS A 192 -19.72 4.29 22.86
CA LYS A 192 -20.32 5.53 23.36
C LYS A 192 -21.67 5.81 22.68
N ALA A 193 -21.73 5.65 21.35
CA ALA A 193 -22.95 5.82 20.58
C ALA A 193 -24.04 4.80 20.99
N ALA A 194 -23.67 3.52 21.15
CA ALA A 194 -24.61 2.48 21.57
C ALA A 194 -25.17 2.73 22.99
N LYS A 195 -24.36 3.26 23.92
CA LYS A 195 -24.87 3.66 25.25
C LYS A 195 -25.75 4.90 25.19
N ALA A 196 -25.44 5.86 24.32
CA ALA A 196 -26.24 7.07 24.15
C ALA A 196 -27.64 6.76 23.59
N SER A 197 -27.75 5.85 22.61
CA SER A 197 -29.05 5.43 22.08
C SER A 197 -29.93 4.76 23.13
N THR A 198 -29.37 3.89 23.98
CA THR A 198 -30.13 3.25 25.08
C THR A 198 -30.70 4.28 26.08
N ASN A 199 -30.00 5.39 26.32
CA ASN A 199 -30.48 6.45 27.21
C ASN A 199 -31.60 7.31 26.58
N ILE A 200 -31.62 7.49 25.25
CA ILE A 200 -32.63 8.30 24.55
C ILE A 200 -33.98 7.58 24.51
N GLU A 201 -34.00 6.26 24.34
CA GLU A 201 -35.24 5.45 24.38
C GLU A 201 -35.97 5.55 25.74
N SER A 202 -35.26 5.94 26.80
CA SER A 202 -35.84 6.15 28.14
C SER A 202 -36.54 7.51 28.32
N ASN A 203 -36.24 8.50 27.46
CA ASN A 203 -36.76 9.87 27.55
C ASN A 203 -37.56 10.22 26.30
N ASN A 204 -38.85 9.85 26.30
CA ASN A 204 -39.79 10.18 25.22
C ASN A 204 -39.85 11.69 24.91
N THR A 205 -39.26 12.12 23.80
CA THR A 205 -39.75 13.26 23.02
C THR A 205 -39.44 13.00 21.54
N ARG A 206 -40.51 12.83 20.75
CA ARG A 206 -40.51 12.68 19.29
C ARG A 206 -39.64 13.76 18.64
N GLN A 207 -38.53 13.35 18.00
CA GLN A 207 -37.81 14.16 17.03
C GLN A 207 -37.57 13.34 15.76
N GLU A 208 -38.02 13.91 14.64
CA GLU A 208 -37.64 13.72 13.23
C GLU A 208 -36.81 12.46 12.85
N PRO A 209 -37.35 11.53 12.03
CA PRO A 209 -36.71 10.25 11.72
C PRO A 209 -35.79 10.32 10.48
N ASN A 210 -34.93 11.34 10.32
CA ASN A 210 -34.29 11.57 9.01
C ASN A 210 -32.79 11.88 8.94
N LEU A 211 -32.00 11.72 10.00
CA LEU A 211 -30.53 11.93 9.91
C LEU A 211 -29.68 10.86 10.62
N LEU A 212 -30.29 9.78 11.10
CA LEU A 212 -29.62 8.70 11.84
C LEU A 212 -29.54 7.39 11.06
N ASN A 213 -29.57 7.47 9.73
CA ASN A 213 -29.03 6.39 8.88
C ASN A 213 -27.50 6.48 8.91
N LYS A 214 -26.91 6.40 10.11
CA LYS A 214 -25.48 6.18 10.25
C LYS A 214 -25.24 4.80 9.68
N THR A 215 -24.79 4.77 8.43
CA THR A 215 -24.43 3.56 7.69
C THR A 215 -23.59 2.69 8.63
N VAL A 216 -24.19 1.67 9.22
CA VAL A 216 -23.44 0.59 9.84
C VAL A 216 -22.55 0.10 8.70
N GLY A 217 -21.23 0.23 8.88
CA GLY A 217 -20.29 -0.12 7.82
C GLY A 217 -20.59 -1.55 7.40
N ASP A 218 -20.86 -1.75 6.12
CA ASP A 218 -21.44 -3.00 5.62
C ASP A 218 -20.39 -4.14 5.65
N GLY A 219 -19.14 -3.80 6.00
CA GLY A 219 -18.00 -4.70 6.23
C GLY A 219 -16.68 -3.95 6.42
N ALA A 220 -15.72 -4.63 7.06
CA ALA A 220 -14.35 -4.19 7.26
C ALA A 220 -13.39 -5.01 6.40
N ILE A 221 -12.70 -4.40 5.45
CA ILE A 221 -11.65 -5.02 4.63
C ILE A 221 -10.30 -4.75 5.27
N VAL A 222 -9.52 -5.79 5.56
CA VAL A 222 -8.20 -5.67 6.17
C VAL A 222 -7.15 -6.27 5.25
N ILE A 223 -6.17 -5.45 4.85
CA ILE A 223 -5.16 -5.86 3.86
C ILE A 223 -3.85 -6.26 4.53
N GLY A 224 -3.49 -7.54 4.40
CA GLY A 224 -2.25 -8.11 4.91
C GLY A 224 -2.29 -8.47 6.39
N ARG A 225 -1.37 -9.33 6.79
CA ARG A 225 -1.25 -9.90 8.14
C ARG A 225 -0.97 -8.83 9.19
N VAL A 226 -0.11 -7.85 8.88
CA VAL A 226 0.24 -6.78 9.83
C VAL A 226 -1.00 -5.96 10.18
N SER A 227 -1.74 -5.50 9.18
CA SER A 227 -3.00 -4.77 9.37
C SER A 227 -4.03 -5.62 10.13
N PHE A 228 -4.10 -6.92 9.85
CA PHE A 228 -5.01 -7.84 10.52
C PHE A 228 -4.71 -8.00 12.01
N VAL A 229 -3.43 -8.16 12.38
CA VAL A 229 -3.03 -8.23 13.79
C VAL A 229 -3.31 -6.92 14.51
N GLU A 230 -2.95 -5.77 13.92
CA GLU A 230 -3.22 -4.46 14.52
C GLU A 230 -4.72 -4.18 14.67
N TYR A 231 -5.52 -4.58 13.68
CA TYR A 231 -6.98 -4.43 13.73
C TYR A 231 -7.60 -5.27 14.86
N LEU A 232 -7.21 -6.53 14.99
CA LEU A 232 -7.71 -7.42 16.06
C LEU A 232 -7.27 -6.95 17.45
N GLN A 233 -6.01 -6.51 17.61
CA GLN A 233 -5.53 -5.92 18.86
C GLN A 233 -6.31 -4.64 19.21
N GLY A 234 -6.53 -3.77 18.22
CA GLY A 234 -7.31 -2.53 18.39
C GLY A 234 -8.76 -2.82 18.76
N LEU A 235 -9.37 -3.86 18.21
CA LEU A 235 -10.70 -4.35 18.60
C LEU A 235 -10.74 -4.77 20.07
N ASN A 236 -9.77 -5.58 20.50
CA ASN A 236 -9.68 -6.08 21.86
C ASN A 236 -9.49 -4.95 22.88
N GLU A 237 -8.54 -4.04 22.60
CA GLU A 237 -8.34 -2.83 23.40
C GLU A 237 -9.55 -1.91 23.41
N GLY A 238 -10.19 -1.71 22.26
CA GLY A 238 -11.36 -0.84 22.16
C GLY A 238 -12.54 -1.36 22.97
N CYS A 239 -12.70 -2.68 23.05
CA CYS A 239 -13.73 -3.33 23.88
C CYS A 239 -13.37 -3.32 25.37
N ALA A 240 -12.08 -3.40 25.70
CA ALA A 240 -11.58 -3.38 27.08
C ALA A 240 -11.41 -1.98 27.66
N SER A 241 -11.29 -0.93 26.83
CA SER A 241 -11.01 0.44 27.29
C SER A 241 -12.16 1.04 28.11
N SER A 242 -11.82 1.89 29.09
CA SER A 242 -12.81 2.66 29.84
C SER A 242 -13.39 3.78 28.96
N LEU A 243 -14.67 4.14 29.13
CA LEU A 243 -15.31 5.18 28.30
C LEU A 243 -15.00 6.61 28.77
N THR A 244 -14.41 6.74 29.96
CA THR A 244 -14.14 8.01 30.65
C THR A 244 -12.83 8.64 30.20
N GLU A 245 -11.87 7.86 29.70
CA GLU A 245 -10.59 8.38 29.21
C GLU A 245 -10.63 8.66 27.71
N SER A 246 -10.73 9.93 27.34
CA SER A 246 -10.24 10.44 26.06
C SER A 246 -10.04 11.94 26.16
N GLN A 247 -8.79 12.35 26.33
CA GLN A 247 -8.11 13.41 25.58
C GLN A 247 -6.88 13.85 26.37
N GLU A 248 -5.69 13.32 26.05
CA GLU A 248 -4.43 14.09 25.94
C GLU A 248 -3.47 13.29 25.04
N ILE A 249 -3.37 13.66 23.76
CA ILE A 249 -2.14 13.40 23.00
C ILE A 249 -1.39 14.73 23.01
N PRO A 250 -0.17 14.82 23.59
CA PRO A 250 0.61 16.05 23.57
C PRO A 250 0.93 16.45 22.12
N ASN A 251 0.47 17.64 21.74
CA ASN A 251 0.90 18.29 20.50
C ASN A 251 2.42 18.54 20.56
N GLU A 252 3.20 17.86 19.71
CA GLU A 252 4.60 18.17 19.44
C GLU A 252 4.74 19.51 18.70
N LYS A 253 4.50 20.62 19.38
CA LYS A 253 5.03 21.95 19.01
C LYS A 253 5.16 22.76 20.29
N ASP A 254 6.29 22.58 20.99
CA ASP A 254 7.03 23.63 21.70
C ASP A 254 8.09 22.99 22.61
N MET A 255 9.31 22.82 22.10
CA MET A 255 10.54 23.07 22.87
C MET A 255 11.77 22.96 21.95
N LYS A 256 12.18 24.10 21.41
CA LYS A 256 13.60 24.36 21.17
C LYS A 256 14.08 25.26 22.29
N THR A 257 14.85 24.71 23.22
CA THR A 257 16.03 25.32 23.84
C THR A 257 16.64 24.34 24.86
N ASN A 258 17.92 24.02 24.66
CA ASN A 258 19.02 23.78 25.64
C ASN A 258 18.65 23.16 27.01
N ASP A 259 19.35 22.19 27.58
CA ASP A 259 20.80 22.00 27.66
C ASP A 259 21.11 20.58 28.21
N ASN A 260 22.38 20.21 28.09
CA ASN A 260 23.04 18.99 28.55
C ASN A 260 22.55 18.43 29.89
N ASN A 261 22.33 17.11 29.96
CA ASN A 261 22.92 16.21 30.96
C ASN A 261 22.49 14.74 30.70
N ASN A 262 23.48 13.86 30.58
CA ASN A 262 23.31 12.41 30.55
C ASN A 262 23.02 11.93 31.97
N ASP A 263 21.78 11.50 32.28
CA ASP A 263 21.46 10.56 33.40
C ASP A 263 19.97 10.12 33.46
N SER A 264 19.18 10.30 32.41
CA SER A 264 17.72 10.05 32.44
C SER A 264 17.27 8.68 31.89
N MET A 265 18.18 7.77 31.54
CA MET A 265 17.83 6.48 30.91
C MET A 265 17.24 5.44 31.88
N SER A 266 17.41 5.57 33.20
CA SER A 266 16.92 4.57 34.17
C SER A 266 15.56 4.89 34.80
N LEU A 267 15.14 6.16 34.81
CA LEU A 267 13.85 6.56 35.39
C LEU A 267 12.69 6.37 34.40
N ALA A 268 12.95 6.53 33.10
CA ALA A 268 11.94 6.37 32.05
C ALA A 268 11.51 4.91 31.85
N GLU A 269 12.42 3.94 32.02
CA GLU A 269 12.09 2.50 31.95
C GLU A 269 11.19 2.02 33.11
N ASN A 270 11.35 2.58 34.30
CA ASN A 270 10.50 2.24 35.45
C ASN A 270 9.09 2.85 35.34
N ILE A 271 8.95 4.07 34.80
CA ILE A 271 7.64 4.70 34.60
C ILE A 271 6.85 4.02 33.46
N MET A 272 7.54 3.57 32.41
CA MET A 272 6.92 2.88 31.27
C MET A 272 6.45 1.46 31.65
N SER A 273 7.21 0.75 32.48
CA SER A 273 6.86 -0.61 32.93
C SER A 273 5.74 -0.63 33.98
N ASP A 274 5.63 0.38 34.85
CA ASP A 274 4.49 0.52 35.78
C ASP A 274 3.20 0.96 35.07
N SER A 275 3.30 1.80 34.02
CA SER A 275 2.16 2.18 33.17
C SER A 275 1.55 0.98 32.41
N LEU A 276 2.41 0.12 31.85
CA LEU A 276 2.00 -1.11 31.15
C LEU A 276 1.42 -2.18 32.10
N ARG A 277 1.87 -2.23 33.36
CA ARG A 277 1.36 -3.19 34.36
C ARG A 277 0.05 -2.75 35.01
N ASN A 278 -0.17 -1.44 35.19
CA ASN A 278 -1.44 -0.94 35.75
C ASN A 278 -2.61 -0.94 34.76
N SER A 279 -2.37 -1.11 33.45
CA SER A 279 -3.45 -1.28 32.46
C SER A 279 -4.08 -2.68 32.44
N GLN A 280 -3.53 -3.67 33.16
CA GLN A 280 -4.12 -5.02 33.22
C GLN A 280 -5.16 -5.19 34.34
N VAL A 281 -5.38 -4.17 35.17
CA VAL A 281 -6.46 -4.16 36.17
C VAL A 281 -7.56 -3.18 35.73
N VAL A 282 -7.97 -3.26 34.46
CA VAL A 282 -9.24 -2.65 34.05
C VAL A 282 -10.37 -3.54 34.56
N LYS A 283 -11.24 -2.97 35.40
CA LYS A 283 -12.38 -3.65 36.01
C LYS A 283 -13.23 -4.31 34.92
N GLN A 284 -13.49 -5.62 35.07
CA GLN A 284 -14.33 -6.43 34.16
C GLN A 284 -15.72 -5.81 33.89
N ASP A 285 -16.20 -4.93 34.78
CA ASP A 285 -17.49 -4.25 34.70
C ASP A 285 -17.63 -3.27 33.51
N GLU A 286 -16.53 -2.84 32.89
CA GLU A 286 -16.59 -1.88 31.77
C GLU A 286 -16.47 -2.51 30.38
N PHE A 287 -16.18 -3.81 30.28
CA PHE A 287 -16.04 -4.45 28.97
C PHE A 287 -17.39 -4.58 28.25
N SER A 288 -17.47 -4.09 27.01
CA SER A 288 -18.69 -4.24 26.20
C SER A 288 -18.36 -4.34 24.72
N VAL A 289 -18.92 -5.33 24.03
CA VAL A 289 -18.71 -5.53 22.59
C VAL A 289 -19.85 -4.85 21.82
N PRO A 290 -19.57 -3.82 21.00
CA PRO A 290 -20.57 -3.20 20.12
C PRO A 290 -20.98 -4.17 18.99
N GLU A 291 -21.90 -3.75 18.12
CA GLU A 291 -22.15 -4.45 16.87
C GLU A 291 -20.87 -4.38 16.00
N LEU A 292 -20.39 -5.55 15.58
CA LEU A 292 -19.15 -5.69 14.82
C LEU A 292 -19.46 -5.95 13.36
N GLU A 293 -18.66 -5.31 12.50
CA GLU A 293 -18.75 -5.47 11.06
C GLU A 293 -18.03 -6.78 10.67
N PRO A 294 -18.54 -7.53 9.68
CA PRO A 294 -17.85 -8.71 9.16
C PRO A 294 -16.49 -8.34 8.55
N ILE A 295 -15.49 -9.19 8.77
CA ILE A 295 -14.12 -8.96 8.29
C ILE A 295 -13.90 -9.62 6.94
N GLY A 296 -13.31 -8.88 6.00
CA GLY A 296 -12.75 -9.39 4.75
C GLY A 296 -11.24 -9.33 4.80
N TYR A 297 -10.58 -10.48 4.91
CA TYR A 297 -9.13 -10.54 4.90
C TYR A 297 -8.61 -10.62 3.45
N ILE A 298 -7.73 -9.70 3.09
CA ILE A 298 -7.07 -9.66 1.79
C ILE A 298 -5.59 -9.98 1.96
N ARG A 299 -5.12 -11.01 1.25
CA ARG A 299 -3.72 -11.44 1.28
C ARG A 299 -2.77 -10.41 0.68
N PHE A 300 -1.61 -10.22 1.33
CA PHE A 300 -0.59 -9.29 0.85
C PHE A 300 0.84 -9.75 1.18
N TYR A 301 1.58 -10.18 0.17
CA TYR A 301 2.96 -10.66 0.35
C TYR A 301 4.00 -9.56 0.05
N ASN A 302 4.42 -8.80 1.07
CA ASN A 302 5.52 -7.85 0.87
C ASN A 302 6.90 -8.53 0.92
N ARG A 303 7.40 -8.90 -0.25
CA ARG A 303 8.74 -9.50 -0.41
C ARG A 303 9.79 -8.39 -0.40
N ILE A 304 10.63 -8.33 0.65
CA ILE A 304 11.69 -7.33 0.79
C ILE A 304 13.07 -8.01 0.92
N GLY A 305 14.11 -7.38 0.36
CA GLY A 305 15.50 -7.77 0.57
C GLY A 305 16.10 -8.59 -0.58
N TRP A 306 17.43 -8.71 -0.57
CA TRP A 306 18.21 -9.33 -1.66
C TRP A 306 17.93 -10.83 -1.80
N ARG A 307 17.74 -11.54 -0.69
CA ARG A 307 17.41 -12.98 -0.67
C ARG A 307 16.17 -13.31 -1.50
N TYR A 308 15.18 -12.41 -1.50
CA TYR A 308 13.92 -12.61 -2.22
C TYR A 308 13.90 -11.91 -3.59
N LEU A 309 15.01 -11.37 -4.07
CA LEU A 309 15.08 -10.69 -5.37
C LEU A 309 14.62 -11.59 -6.54
N PRO A 310 15.09 -12.85 -6.69
CA PRO A 310 14.64 -13.70 -7.80
C PRO A 310 13.14 -13.95 -7.75
N LEU A 311 12.62 -14.15 -6.54
CA LEU A 311 11.20 -14.37 -6.29
C LEU A 311 10.36 -13.12 -6.56
N ARG A 312 10.88 -11.92 -6.27
CA ARG A 312 10.25 -10.66 -6.64
C ARG A 312 10.18 -10.49 -8.16
N MET A 313 11.25 -10.81 -8.88
CA MET A 313 11.26 -10.74 -10.35
C MET A 313 10.26 -11.71 -10.95
N TYR A 314 10.19 -12.95 -10.43
CA TYR A 314 9.17 -13.91 -10.83
C TYR A 314 7.74 -13.37 -10.65
N HIS A 315 7.44 -12.77 -9.50
CA HIS A 315 6.11 -12.20 -9.24
C HIS A 315 5.84 -10.89 -10.00
N ALA A 316 6.88 -10.12 -10.33
CA ALA A 316 6.75 -8.94 -11.17
C ALA A 316 6.37 -9.29 -12.62
N LEU A 317 6.86 -10.42 -13.14
CA LEU A 317 6.55 -10.94 -14.48
C LEU A 317 5.30 -11.85 -14.53
N ASN A 318 4.71 -12.11 -13.37
CA ASN A 318 3.46 -12.87 -13.21
C ASN A 318 2.52 -12.14 -12.25
N SER A 319 2.42 -10.83 -12.40
CA SER A 319 1.56 -9.98 -11.58
C SER A 319 0.07 -10.34 -11.77
N PHE A 320 -0.28 -10.88 -12.95
CA PHE A 320 -1.64 -11.30 -13.28
C PHE A 320 -2.23 -12.32 -12.30
N LEU A 321 -1.39 -13.17 -11.67
CA LEU A 321 -1.81 -14.17 -10.67
C LEU A 321 -2.40 -13.53 -9.41
N ASN A 322 -1.98 -12.31 -9.09
CA ASN A 322 -2.53 -11.58 -7.95
C ASN A 322 -3.98 -11.18 -8.22
N PHE A 323 -4.38 -10.91 -9.47
CA PHE A 323 -5.79 -10.62 -9.76
C PHE A 323 -6.69 -11.81 -9.50
N ASP A 324 -6.25 -13.03 -9.82
CA ASP A 324 -7.05 -14.22 -9.52
C ASP A 324 -7.18 -14.41 -8.00
N THR A 325 -6.06 -14.36 -7.26
CA THR A 325 -6.08 -14.62 -5.81
C THR A 325 -6.69 -13.47 -4.98
N VAL A 326 -6.16 -12.26 -5.12
CA VAL A 326 -6.58 -11.07 -4.36
C VAL A 326 -7.94 -10.57 -4.86
N GLY A 327 -8.19 -10.66 -6.16
CA GLY A 327 -9.48 -10.32 -6.73
C GLY A 327 -10.57 -11.25 -6.22
N GLU A 328 -10.31 -12.57 -6.13
CA GLU A 328 -11.26 -13.49 -5.49
C GLU A 328 -11.50 -13.15 -4.03
N ASP A 329 -10.47 -12.82 -3.26
CA ASP A 329 -10.64 -12.38 -1.87
C ASP A 329 -11.51 -11.12 -1.75
N ALA A 330 -11.38 -10.16 -2.67
CA ALA A 330 -12.25 -8.98 -2.72
C ALA A 330 -13.68 -9.31 -3.17
N VAL A 331 -13.85 -10.24 -4.12
CA VAL A 331 -15.17 -10.68 -4.62
C VAL A 331 -16.00 -11.32 -3.50
N LYS A 332 -15.37 -12.09 -2.60
CA LYS A 332 -16.05 -12.69 -1.42
C LYS A 332 -16.71 -11.64 -0.53
N VAL A 333 -16.02 -10.52 -0.30
CA VAL A 333 -16.56 -9.39 0.46
C VAL A 333 -17.79 -8.79 -0.23
N VAL A 334 -17.72 -8.63 -1.55
CA VAL A 334 -18.81 -8.05 -2.34
C VAL A 334 -20.08 -8.92 -2.28
N PHE A 335 -19.93 -10.25 -2.35
CA PHE A 335 -21.04 -11.21 -2.33
C PHE A 335 -21.73 -11.40 -0.97
N LYS A 336 -21.22 -10.79 0.11
CA LYS A 336 -21.81 -10.84 1.46
C LYS A 336 -21.95 -12.23 2.08
N ASN A 337 -21.27 -13.25 1.54
CA ASN A 337 -21.29 -14.58 2.14
C ASN A 337 -20.43 -14.56 3.41
N THR A 338 -21.07 -14.70 4.58
CA THR A 338 -20.37 -14.67 5.88
C THR A 338 -20.55 -15.98 6.65
N ARG A 339 -19.51 -16.37 7.39
CA ARG A 339 -19.61 -17.33 8.50
C ARG A 339 -19.12 -16.73 9.81
N GLU A 340 -19.37 -17.45 10.89
CA GLU A 340 -18.79 -17.19 12.20
C GLU A 340 -17.26 -17.34 12.16
N PHE A 341 -16.59 -16.46 12.90
CA PHE A 341 -15.14 -16.46 13.03
C PHE A 341 -14.69 -17.57 13.96
N THR A 342 -13.70 -18.35 13.52
CA THR A 342 -13.14 -19.49 14.26
C THR A 342 -11.72 -19.17 14.74
N ASP A 343 -11.21 -19.86 15.76
CA ASP A 343 -9.84 -19.66 16.25
C ASP A 343 -8.78 -19.89 15.16
N ASP A 344 -9.05 -20.77 14.19
CA ASP A 344 -8.18 -20.99 13.02
C ASP A 344 -8.02 -19.72 12.16
N ASP A 345 -9.01 -18.83 12.15
CA ASP A 345 -8.97 -17.58 11.39
C ASP A 345 -8.00 -16.56 12.00
N LEU A 346 -7.61 -16.73 13.27
CA LEU A 346 -6.52 -15.96 13.88
C LEU A 346 -5.19 -16.21 13.17
N ASN A 347 -5.06 -17.31 12.40
CA ASN A 347 -3.88 -17.66 11.64
C ASN A 347 -3.92 -17.22 10.17
N LEU A 348 -4.94 -16.44 9.75
CA LEU A 348 -5.00 -15.90 8.39
C LEU A 348 -3.77 -15.06 8.05
N GLY A 349 -3.10 -15.38 6.94
CA GLY A 349 -1.88 -14.69 6.51
C GLY A 349 -0.63 -15.04 7.28
N ILE A 350 -0.62 -16.14 8.05
CA ILE A 350 0.56 -16.53 8.82
C ILE A 350 1.79 -16.78 7.93
N ASP A 351 1.57 -17.16 6.68
CA ASP A 351 2.61 -17.40 5.69
C ASP A 351 3.25 -16.10 5.15
N GLU A 352 2.64 -14.93 5.40
CA GLU A 352 3.26 -13.63 5.14
C GLU A 352 4.44 -13.35 6.08
N LYS A 353 4.44 -13.94 7.30
CA LYS A 353 5.48 -13.71 8.32
C LYS A 353 6.89 -14.00 7.81
N LYS A 354 7.05 -14.94 6.88
CA LYS A 354 8.36 -15.30 6.29
C LYS A 354 9.01 -14.15 5.50
N PHE A 355 8.24 -13.14 5.09
CA PHE A 355 8.72 -12.01 4.32
C PHE A 355 8.86 -10.72 5.15
N LEU A 356 8.31 -10.68 6.36
CA LEU A 356 8.37 -9.51 7.23
C LEU A 356 9.76 -9.34 7.84
N LYS A 357 10.21 -8.09 7.95
CA LYS A 357 11.42 -7.74 8.70
C LYS A 357 11.04 -7.44 10.15
N GLY A 358 10.94 -8.47 10.98
CA GLY A 358 10.68 -8.35 12.41
C GLY A 358 9.77 -9.45 12.94
N THR A 359 9.58 -9.45 14.26
CA THR A 359 8.65 -10.35 14.93
C THR A 359 7.28 -9.68 15.01
N LEU A 360 6.27 -10.34 14.47
CA LEU A 360 4.87 -9.93 14.63
C LEU A 360 4.22 -10.85 15.66
N GLU A 361 3.74 -10.25 16.74
CA GLU A 361 2.98 -10.92 17.79
C GLU A 361 1.73 -11.61 17.20
N ASN A 362 1.31 -12.70 17.85
CA ASN A 362 0.03 -13.31 17.49
C ASN A 362 -1.10 -12.50 18.11
N PRO A 363 -2.19 -12.26 17.38
CA PRO A 363 -3.35 -11.57 17.94
C PRO A 363 -4.02 -12.50 18.95
N GLU A 364 -4.27 -11.98 20.14
CA GLU A 364 -5.11 -12.63 21.15
C GLU A 364 -6.43 -11.88 21.22
N LEU A 365 -7.55 -12.62 21.21
CA LEU A 365 -8.88 -12.06 21.23
C LEU A 365 -9.69 -12.66 22.38
N ASP A 366 -10.46 -11.83 23.06
CA ASP A 366 -11.40 -12.30 24.07
C ASP A 366 -12.53 -13.14 23.42
N HIS A 367 -12.88 -14.27 24.03
CA HIS A 367 -13.99 -15.16 23.61
C HIS A 367 -15.32 -14.42 23.38
N ARG A 368 -15.55 -13.33 24.12
CA ARG A 368 -16.75 -12.47 23.96
C ARG A 368 -16.78 -11.74 22.62
N ILE A 369 -15.61 -11.42 22.07
CA ILE A 369 -15.46 -10.79 20.75
C ILE A 369 -15.60 -11.86 19.68
N LEU A 370 -14.91 -12.99 19.85
CA LEU A 370 -14.91 -14.11 18.89
C LEU A 370 -16.34 -14.58 18.56
N SER A 371 -17.20 -14.74 19.58
CA SER A 371 -18.60 -15.18 19.39
C SER A 371 -19.47 -14.21 18.57
N LYS A 372 -19.07 -12.94 18.46
CA LYS A 372 -19.80 -11.92 17.70
C LYS A 372 -19.18 -11.62 16.34
N LEU A 373 -17.96 -12.10 16.10
CA LEU A 373 -17.19 -11.74 14.93
C LEU A 373 -17.55 -12.65 13.75
N ARG A 374 -17.63 -12.07 12.56
CA ARG A 374 -17.94 -12.77 11.31
C ARG A 374 -16.85 -12.51 10.29
N ILE A 375 -16.70 -13.43 9.35
CA ILE A 375 -15.72 -13.33 8.26
C ILE A 375 -16.39 -13.66 6.92
N TYR A 376 -15.98 -12.96 5.86
CA TYR A 376 -16.42 -13.24 4.50
C TYR A 376 -15.73 -14.49 3.91
N ILE A 377 -16.45 -15.26 3.09
CA ILE A 377 -16.00 -16.53 2.48
C ILE A 377 -16.08 -16.51 0.96
#